data_AF-A0A858RQZ9-F1
#
_entry.id   AF-A0A858RQZ9-F1
#
_cell.length_a   1.000
_cell.length_b   1.000
_cell.length_c   1.000
_cell.angle_alpha   90.00
_cell.angle_beta   90.00
_cell.angle_gamma   90.00
#
_symmetry.space_group_name_H-M   'P 1'
#
loop_
_entity.id
_entity.type
_entity.pdbx_description
1 polymer ?
#
loop_
_entity_poly.entity_id
_entity_poly.type
_entity_poly.pdbx_seq_one_letter_code
_entity_poly.pdbx_strand_id
1 'polypeptide(L)'
;MDLINNLTGQHPIYKRVDFNDPGDLGFAMSDYIAPAEYRESEFVQKVFGDMAMNDVLFGLLVSGKRRSAYINCYLRNRTYAFQARERFDAILLTARGVLDKMEAHNVEMAVRQQILMARAGSHMAVFVTKGPGEIFPLNHAAVRLTEAWWSPDEATYQLSEQRINSLEVELDSAWENPVTAKMVEVKLDLGGGEIPVQVLPKLNGEMILLYQVPGADTDTEEAMSILTRRQREIMDWIAEGKTSAEAAIILGISPRTVEKHLEAVFQRLGVENRIAAMRRYLDLRRGV
;
A
#
# COMPACT_ATOMS: atom_id res chain seq x y z
N MET A 1 7.76 -20.76 -23.94
CA MET A 1 6.36 -20.28 -23.80
C MET A 1 5.47 -20.85 -24.89
N ASP A 2 5.86 -20.77 -26.16
CA ASP A 2 5.03 -21.26 -27.29
C ASP A 2 4.70 -22.76 -27.25
N LEU A 3 5.67 -23.62 -26.89
CA LEU A 3 5.42 -25.06 -26.71
C LEU A 3 4.46 -25.35 -25.55
N ILE A 4 4.60 -24.64 -24.43
CA ILE A 4 3.75 -24.79 -23.25
C ILE A 4 2.33 -24.32 -23.58
N ASN A 5 2.18 -23.15 -24.19
CA ASN A 5 0.88 -22.59 -24.58
C ASN A 5 0.14 -23.44 -25.63
N ASN A 6 0.87 -24.07 -26.56
CA ASN A 6 0.27 -24.99 -27.53
C ASN A 6 -0.23 -26.30 -26.89
N LEU A 7 0.51 -26.83 -25.90
CA LEU A 7 0.21 -28.13 -25.29
C LEU A 7 -0.79 -28.03 -24.12
N THR A 8 -0.83 -26.91 -23.39
CA THR A 8 -1.77 -26.70 -22.26
C THR A 8 -3.22 -26.62 -22.71
N GLY A 9 -3.50 -26.19 -23.95
CA GLY A 9 -4.84 -26.14 -24.52
C GLY A 9 -5.42 -27.50 -24.92
N GLN A 10 -4.60 -28.55 -24.97
CA GLN A 10 -4.98 -29.86 -25.52
C GLN A 10 -5.26 -30.93 -24.45
N HIS A 11 -5.01 -30.63 -23.17
CA HIS A 11 -5.12 -31.64 -22.12
C HIS A 11 -5.73 -31.06 -20.84
N PRO A 12 -6.75 -31.72 -20.23
CA PRO A 12 -7.31 -31.32 -18.94
C PRO A 12 -6.37 -31.61 -17.74
N ILE A 13 -5.04 -31.65 -17.97
CA ILE A 13 -4.04 -32.05 -16.96
C ILE A 13 -3.84 -30.98 -15.89
N TYR A 14 -3.99 -29.70 -16.23
CA TYR A 14 -3.76 -28.62 -15.27
C TYR A 14 -5.00 -27.77 -15.11
N LYS A 15 -5.34 -27.47 -13.86
CA LYS A 15 -6.26 -26.38 -13.54
C LYS A 15 -5.66 -25.09 -14.10
N ARG A 16 -6.43 -24.35 -14.91
CA ARG A 16 -6.03 -23.03 -15.38
C ARG A 16 -5.88 -22.13 -14.16
N VAL A 17 -4.68 -21.59 -13.97
CA VAL A 17 -4.36 -20.70 -12.85
C VAL A 17 -4.79 -19.29 -13.21
N ASP A 18 -5.73 -18.73 -12.48
CA ASP A 18 -6.00 -17.31 -12.47
C ASP A 18 -4.98 -16.62 -11.55
N PHE A 19 -3.90 -16.10 -12.15
CA PHE A 19 -2.90 -15.34 -11.42
C PHE A 19 -3.42 -14.01 -10.85
N ASN A 20 -4.65 -13.60 -11.21
CA ASN A 20 -5.33 -12.44 -10.62
C ASN A 20 -6.20 -12.83 -9.42
N ASP A 21 -6.44 -14.12 -9.17
CA ASP A 21 -7.09 -14.62 -7.96
C ASP A 21 -6.03 -15.17 -7.01
N PRO A 22 -5.73 -14.47 -5.88
CA PRO A 22 -4.79 -14.97 -4.89
C PRO A 22 -5.22 -16.31 -4.28
N GLY A 23 -6.48 -16.72 -4.42
CA GLY A 23 -6.97 -18.04 -3.99
C GLY A 23 -6.68 -19.16 -4.98
N ASP A 24 -6.24 -18.88 -6.20
CA ASP A 24 -6.05 -19.91 -7.22
C ASP A 24 -4.68 -20.58 -7.10
N LEU A 25 -4.70 -21.76 -6.48
CA LEU A 25 -3.56 -22.65 -6.30
C LEU A 25 -3.10 -23.14 -7.68
N GLY A 26 -2.02 -22.53 -8.16
CA GLY A 26 -1.43 -22.90 -9.44
C GLY A 26 -0.97 -24.35 -9.49
N PHE A 27 -1.02 -24.96 -10.68
CA PHE A 27 -0.48 -26.28 -11.03
C PHE A 27 -0.69 -27.41 -10.02
N ALA A 28 -1.89 -27.99 -10.00
CA ALA A 28 -2.09 -29.37 -9.56
C ALA A 28 -2.29 -30.27 -10.77
N MET A 29 -1.77 -31.51 -10.72
CA MET A 29 -2.28 -32.58 -11.58
C MET A 29 -3.79 -32.63 -11.34
N SER A 30 -4.57 -32.51 -12.42
CA SER A 30 -6.01 -32.64 -12.38
C SER A 30 -6.38 -33.91 -11.61
N ASP A 31 -7.25 -33.78 -10.60
CA ASP A 31 -7.70 -34.91 -9.80
C ASP A 31 -8.44 -35.97 -10.66
N TYR A 32 -8.71 -35.67 -11.93
CA TYR A 32 -9.36 -36.53 -12.91
C TYR A 32 -8.40 -37.39 -13.76
N ILE A 33 -7.08 -37.27 -13.59
CA ILE A 33 -6.09 -38.03 -14.38
C ILE A 33 -5.26 -38.95 -13.49
N ALA A 34 -5.08 -40.19 -13.92
CA ALA A 34 -4.24 -41.15 -13.21
C ALA A 34 -2.75 -40.79 -13.34
N PRO A 35 -1.90 -40.99 -12.30
CA PRO A 35 -0.48 -40.63 -12.36
C PRO A 35 0.30 -41.29 -13.50
N ALA A 36 -0.08 -42.50 -13.92
CA ALA A 36 0.53 -43.20 -15.05
C ALA A 36 0.21 -42.49 -16.37
N GLU A 37 -1.08 -42.19 -16.60
CA GLU A 37 -1.56 -41.46 -17.78
C GLU A 37 -0.93 -40.06 -17.88
N TYR A 38 -0.80 -39.36 -16.75
CA TYR A 38 -0.08 -38.10 -16.66
C TYR A 38 1.38 -38.20 -17.16
N ARG A 39 2.14 -39.19 -16.67
CA ARG A 39 3.55 -39.38 -17.07
C ARG A 39 3.74 -39.77 -18.51
N GLU A 40 2.81 -40.54 -19.05
CA GLU A 40 2.85 -41.00 -20.43
C GLU A 40 2.39 -39.91 -21.40
N SER A 41 1.79 -38.83 -20.91
CA SER A 41 1.39 -37.70 -21.75
C SER A 41 2.58 -37.08 -22.48
N GLU A 42 2.35 -36.73 -23.74
CA GLU A 42 3.34 -36.11 -24.61
C GLU A 42 3.91 -34.82 -23.98
N PHE A 43 3.04 -34.04 -23.32
CA PHE A 43 3.45 -32.83 -22.61
C PHE A 43 4.48 -33.13 -21.53
N VAL A 44 4.20 -34.07 -20.63
CA VAL A 44 5.08 -34.35 -19.49
C VAL A 44 6.40 -34.93 -19.96
N GLN A 45 6.39 -35.82 -20.95
CA GLN A 45 7.63 -36.37 -21.51
C GLN A 45 8.48 -35.30 -22.20
N LYS A 46 7.88 -34.39 -22.97
CA LYS A 46 8.62 -33.34 -23.68
C LYS A 46 9.10 -32.21 -22.77
N VAL A 47 8.33 -31.86 -21.73
CA VAL A 47 8.63 -30.71 -20.86
C VAL A 47 9.45 -31.12 -19.64
N PHE A 48 9.11 -32.24 -18.99
CA PHE A 48 9.74 -32.66 -17.74
C PHE A 48 10.61 -33.91 -17.90
N GLY A 49 10.33 -34.79 -18.87
CA GLY A 49 11.08 -36.02 -19.10
C GLY A 49 11.22 -36.85 -17.82
N ASP A 50 12.45 -37.24 -17.50
CA ASP A 50 12.74 -38.02 -16.29
C ASP A 50 12.47 -37.26 -14.97
N MET A 51 12.34 -35.93 -15.02
CA MET A 51 12.02 -35.09 -13.85
C MET A 51 10.52 -34.99 -13.58
N ALA A 52 9.68 -35.72 -14.33
CA ALA A 52 8.23 -35.74 -14.16
C ALA A 52 7.83 -36.00 -12.70
N MET A 53 6.98 -35.11 -12.16
CA MET A 53 6.44 -35.15 -10.81
C MET A 53 4.98 -35.58 -10.87
N ASN A 54 4.59 -36.63 -10.14
CA ASN A 54 3.20 -37.13 -10.12
C ASN A 54 2.22 -36.16 -9.51
N ASP A 55 2.64 -35.44 -8.48
CA ASP A 55 1.77 -34.52 -7.77
C ASP A 55 2.57 -33.32 -7.31
N VAL A 56 2.00 -32.14 -7.53
CA VAL A 56 2.61 -30.84 -7.22
C VAL A 56 1.55 -30.03 -6.52
N LEU A 57 1.89 -29.51 -5.34
CA LEU A 57 1.15 -28.43 -4.70
C LEU A 57 1.96 -27.16 -4.93
N PHE A 58 1.32 -26.13 -5.45
CA PHE A 58 1.93 -24.83 -5.67
C PHE A 58 1.03 -23.76 -5.10
N GLY A 59 1.66 -22.78 -4.46
CA GLY A 59 0.97 -21.62 -3.91
C GLY A 59 1.77 -20.36 -4.16
N LEU A 60 1.13 -19.39 -4.81
CA LEU A 60 1.69 -18.07 -5.03
C LEU A 60 1.66 -17.28 -3.72
N LEU A 61 2.81 -16.78 -3.30
CA LEU A 61 2.93 -15.93 -2.11
C LEU A 61 2.88 -14.45 -2.49
N VAL A 62 3.57 -14.08 -3.55
CA VAL A 62 3.61 -12.72 -4.09
C VAL A 62 3.44 -12.82 -5.60
N SER A 63 2.46 -12.10 -6.12
CA SER A 63 2.25 -11.90 -7.56
C SER A 63 2.78 -10.53 -7.94
N GLY A 64 3.89 -10.49 -8.68
CA GLY A 64 4.44 -9.24 -9.18
C GLY A 64 4.81 -9.37 -10.65
N LYS A 65 4.58 -8.31 -11.42
CA LYS A 65 4.77 -8.26 -12.88
C LYS A 65 6.16 -8.72 -13.34
N ARG A 66 7.20 -8.56 -12.50
CA ARG A 66 8.59 -8.97 -12.77
C ARG A 66 9.21 -9.85 -11.67
N ARG A 67 8.61 -9.91 -10.48
CA ARG A 67 9.10 -10.70 -9.34
C ARG A 67 7.92 -11.38 -8.68
N SER A 68 7.94 -12.71 -8.68
CA SER A 68 6.91 -13.52 -8.04
C SER A 68 7.59 -14.47 -7.05
N ALA A 69 6.97 -14.67 -5.89
CA ALA A 69 7.41 -15.64 -4.91
C ALA A 69 6.35 -16.72 -4.78
N TYR A 70 6.74 -17.99 -4.75
CA TYR A 70 5.84 -19.11 -4.60
C TYR A 70 6.48 -20.21 -3.74
N ILE A 71 5.64 -21.02 -3.11
CA ILE A 71 6.04 -22.27 -2.47
C ILE A 71 5.53 -23.41 -3.33
N ASN A 72 6.40 -24.35 -3.63
CA ASN A 72 6.03 -25.60 -4.27
C ASN A 72 6.50 -26.80 -3.44
N CYS A 73 5.69 -27.84 -3.38
CA CYS A 73 6.12 -29.14 -2.91
C CYS A 73 5.62 -30.22 -3.86
N TYR A 74 6.47 -31.20 -4.16
CA TYR A 74 6.18 -32.20 -5.17
C TYR A 74 6.53 -33.61 -4.71
N LEU A 75 5.79 -34.58 -5.26
CA LEU A 75 6.06 -36.00 -5.09
C LEU A 75 6.30 -36.61 -6.46
N ARG A 76 7.45 -37.26 -6.63
CA ARG A 76 7.80 -37.88 -7.92
C ARG A 76 6.92 -39.09 -8.22
N ASN A 77 6.70 -39.95 -7.23
CA ASN A 77 6.08 -41.27 -7.40
C ASN A 77 4.77 -41.49 -6.63
N ARG A 78 4.29 -40.48 -5.92
CA ARG A 78 3.12 -40.58 -5.03
C ARG A 78 2.21 -39.37 -5.23
N THR A 79 1.02 -39.43 -4.67
CA THR A 79 0.07 -38.31 -4.59
C THR A 79 -0.09 -37.89 -3.13
N TYR A 80 -0.40 -36.60 -2.92
CA TYR A 80 -0.71 -36.06 -1.61
C TYR A 80 -2.11 -36.50 -1.18
N ALA A 81 -2.24 -36.93 0.08
CA ALA A 81 -3.55 -37.15 0.69
C ALA A 81 -4.28 -35.81 0.93
N PHE A 82 -5.61 -35.85 1.01
CA PHE A 82 -6.45 -34.67 1.26
C PHE A 82 -5.96 -33.81 2.44
N GLN A 83 -5.66 -34.42 3.59
CA GLN A 83 -5.14 -33.72 4.77
C GLN A 83 -3.79 -33.02 4.54
N ALA A 84 -2.95 -33.54 3.63
CA ALA A 84 -1.68 -32.89 3.29
C ALA A 84 -1.90 -31.64 2.44
N ARG A 85 -2.94 -31.64 1.60
CA ARG A 85 -3.37 -30.47 0.82
C ARG A 85 -3.92 -29.37 1.74
N GLU A 86 -4.79 -29.73 2.70
CA GLU A 86 -5.27 -28.77 3.72
C GLU A 86 -4.14 -28.16 4.55
N ARG A 87 -3.13 -28.95 4.93
CA ARG A 87 -1.94 -28.44 5.64
C ARG A 87 -1.13 -27.49 4.78
N PHE A 88 -1.01 -27.77 3.48
CA PHE A 88 -0.33 -26.88 2.54
C PHE A 88 -1.04 -25.53 2.46
N ASP A 89 -2.38 -25.51 2.40
CA ASP A 89 -3.17 -24.26 2.43
C ASP A 89 -2.94 -23.45 3.70
N ALA A 90 -2.90 -24.11 4.86
CA ALA A 90 -2.59 -23.46 6.13
C ALA A 90 -1.17 -22.87 6.17
N ILE A 91 -0.19 -23.57 5.58
CA ILE A 91 1.19 -23.08 5.43
C ILE A 91 1.22 -21.84 4.54
N LEU A 92 0.51 -21.86 3.40
CA LEU A 92 0.42 -20.72 2.49
C LEU A 92 -0.19 -19.49 3.16
N LEU A 93 -1.30 -19.67 3.87
CA LEU A 93 -1.95 -18.58 4.60
C LEU A 93 -1.02 -17.98 5.65
N THR A 94 -0.29 -18.83 6.37
CA THR A 94 0.68 -18.40 7.37
C THR A 94 1.83 -17.64 6.72
N ALA A 95 2.38 -18.16 5.63
CA ALA A 95 3.46 -17.52 4.89
C ALA A 95 3.05 -16.13 4.35
N ARG A 96 1.85 -16.00 3.79
CA ARG A 96 1.28 -14.71 3.36
C ARG A 96 1.16 -13.73 4.52
N GLY A 97 0.59 -14.17 5.66
CA GLY A 97 0.48 -13.30 6.83
C GLY A 97 1.82 -12.85 7.41
N VAL A 98 2.89 -13.65 7.25
CA VAL A 98 4.26 -13.23 7.59
C VAL A 98 4.76 -12.18 6.58
N LEU A 99 4.54 -12.39 5.29
CA LEU A 99 4.94 -11.45 4.25
C LEU A 99 4.23 -10.09 4.38
N ASP A 100 2.93 -10.07 4.63
CA ASP A 100 2.16 -8.84 4.86
C ASP A 100 2.73 -8.05 6.05
N LYS A 101 3.09 -8.76 7.13
CA LYS A 101 3.73 -8.14 8.31
C LYS A 101 5.13 -7.60 7.98
N MET A 102 5.91 -8.35 7.21
CA MET A 102 7.24 -7.92 6.77
C MET A 102 7.14 -6.67 5.88
N GLU A 103 6.19 -6.64 4.96
CA GLU A 103 5.94 -5.47 4.11
C GLU A 103 5.50 -4.26 4.93
N ALA A 104 4.51 -4.42 5.83
CA ALA A 104 4.05 -3.35 6.69
C ALA A 104 5.20 -2.77 7.55
N HIS A 105 6.04 -3.65 8.10
CA HIS A 105 7.23 -3.24 8.84
C HIS A 105 8.24 -2.51 7.96
N ASN A 106 8.48 -3.00 6.74
CA ASN A 106 9.38 -2.36 5.78
C ASN A 106 8.89 -0.94 5.41
N VAL A 107 7.60 -0.80 5.12
CA VAL A 107 6.94 0.48 4.88
C VAL A 107 7.12 1.42 6.06
N GLU A 108 6.82 0.96 7.28
CA GLU A 108 6.95 1.77 8.49
C GLU A 108 8.39 2.28 8.67
N MET A 109 9.38 1.39 8.55
CA MET A 109 10.80 1.73 8.74
C MET A 109 11.30 2.69 7.65
N ALA A 110 10.96 2.45 6.39
CA ALA A 110 11.35 3.31 5.27
C ALA A 110 10.75 4.72 5.40
N VAL A 111 9.46 4.82 5.70
CA VAL A 111 8.78 6.11 5.92
C VAL A 111 9.38 6.84 7.13
N ARG A 112 9.60 6.12 8.24
CA ARG A 112 10.19 6.70 9.46
C ARG A 112 11.60 7.23 9.22
N GLN A 113 12.43 6.48 8.50
CA GLN A 113 13.77 6.93 8.12
C GLN A 113 13.71 8.22 7.30
N GLN A 114 12.79 8.31 6.34
CA GLN A 114 12.64 9.51 5.51
C GLN A 114 12.20 10.73 6.33
N ILE A 115 11.29 10.54 7.28
CA ILE A 115 10.86 11.61 8.21
C ILE A 115 12.04 12.07 9.08
N LEU A 116 12.86 11.13 9.58
CA LEU A 116 14.04 11.47 10.40
C LEU A 116 15.13 12.20 9.61
N MET A 117 15.24 11.95 8.30
CA MET A 117 16.17 12.62 7.40
C MET A 117 15.66 13.96 6.86
N ALA A 118 14.37 14.26 7.05
CA ALA A 118 13.79 15.52 6.60
C ALA A 118 14.43 16.72 7.31
N ARG A 119 14.52 17.85 6.60
CA ARG A 119 15.08 19.09 7.15
C ARG A 119 14.18 19.63 8.25
N ALA A 120 14.77 20.21 9.29
CA ALA A 120 14.01 20.90 10.33
C ALA A 120 13.12 22.00 9.72
N GLY A 121 11.86 22.07 10.17
CA GLY A 121 10.86 23.04 9.66
C GLY A 121 10.27 22.68 8.28
N SER A 122 10.52 21.49 7.76
CA SER A 122 9.86 21.00 6.54
C SER A 122 8.72 20.04 6.88
N HIS A 123 7.65 20.10 6.08
CA HIS A 123 6.54 19.17 6.19
C HIS A 123 6.69 18.07 5.14
N MET A 124 6.41 16.83 5.54
CA MET A 124 6.36 15.70 4.61
C MET A 124 4.94 15.58 4.06
N ALA A 125 4.76 15.80 2.77
CA ALA A 125 3.56 15.42 2.05
C ALA A 125 3.65 13.94 1.69
N VAL A 126 2.60 13.18 2.03
CA VAL A 126 2.50 11.75 1.75
C VAL A 126 1.34 11.51 0.81
N PHE A 127 1.61 10.84 -0.30
CA PHE A 127 0.61 10.37 -1.24
C PHE A 127 0.71 8.85 -1.36
N VAL A 128 -0.38 8.23 -1.79
CA VAL A 128 -0.43 6.81 -2.12
C VAL A 128 -1.01 6.64 -3.51
N THR A 129 -0.62 5.58 -4.21
CA THR A 129 -1.30 5.21 -5.45
C THR A 129 -2.26 4.07 -5.22
N LYS A 130 -3.39 4.11 -5.92
CA LYS A 130 -4.32 2.98 -6.05
C LYS A 130 -4.35 2.54 -7.51
N GLY A 131 -4.33 1.22 -7.72
CA GLY A 131 -4.26 0.67 -9.07
C GLY A 131 -3.03 1.17 -9.84
N PRO A 132 -3.09 1.21 -11.19
CA PRO A 132 -1.90 1.42 -12.01
C PRO A 132 -1.31 2.85 -11.96
N GLY A 133 -1.96 3.83 -11.31
CA GLY A 133 -1.39 5.18 -11.23
C GLY A 133 -2.30 6.30 -10.76
N GLU A 134 -3.42 5.97 -10.09
CA GLU A 134 -4.30 6.97 -9.48
C GLU A 134 -3.70 7.41 -8.15
N ILE A 135 -3.40 8.71 -7.99
CA ILE A 135 -2.70 9.26 -6.83
C ILE A 135 -3.70 9.91 -5.87
N PHE A 136 -3.54 9.61 -4.57
CA PHE A 136 -4.35 10.13 -3.48
C PHE A 136 -3.46 10.84 -2.44
N PRO A 137 -3.85 12.03 -1.95
CA PRO A 137 -3.18 12.65 -0.81
C PRO A 137 -3.56 11.91 0.48
N LEU A 138 -2.58 11.52 1.29
CA LEU A 138 -2.80 10.76 2.53
C LEU A 138 -2.80 11.66 3.78
N ASN A 139 -2.18 12.83 3.72
CA ASN A 139 -2.06 13.75 4.86
C ASN A 139 -2.31 15.21 4.49
N HIS A 140 -2.44 16.07 5.51
CA HIS A 140 -2.74 17.49 5.30
C HIS A 140 -1.70 18.24 4.47
N ALA A 141 -0.41 17.89 4.59
CA ALA A 141 0.62 18.49 3.76
C ALA A 141 0.42 18.17 2.28
N ALA A 142 0.05 16.93 1.94
CA ALA A 142 -0.33 16.55 0.58
C ALA A 142 -1.60 17.25 0.12
N VAL A 143 -2.66 17.28 0.94
CA VAL A 143 -3.93 17.95 0.58
C VAL A 143 -3.73 19.44 0.25
N ARG A 144 -2.90 20.15 1.02
CA ARG A 144 -2.60 21.56 0.72
C ARG A 144 -1.88 21.75 -0.62
N LEU A 145 -1.01 20.83 -1.02
CA LEU A 145 -0.38 20.89 -2.33
C LEU A 145 -1.40 20.65 -3.43
N THR A 146 -2.29 19.67 -3.25
CA THR A 146 -3.30 19.33 -4.26
C THR A 146 -4.33 20.43 -4.44
N GLU A 147 -4.67 21.20 -3.40
CA GLU A 147 -5.53 22.39 -3.53
C GLU A 147 -4.97 23.45 -4.49
N ALA A 148 -3.64 23.52 -4.63
CA ALA A 148 -2.97 24.43 -5.56
C ALA A 148 -2.71 23.80 -6.94
N TRP A 149 -2.64 22.47 -7.03
CA TRP A 149 -2.23 21.74 -8.25
C TRP A 149 -3.39 21.15 -9.03
N TRP A 150 -4.45 20.71 -8.34
CA TRP A 150 -5.56 19.98 -8.94
C TRP A 150 -6.78 20.87 -9.08
N SER A 151 -7.71 20.46 -9.95
CA SER A 151 -8.97 21.18 -10.07
C SER A 151 -9.78 21.02 -8.77
N PRO A 152 -10.59 22.02 -8.36
CA PRO A 152 -11.37 21.95 -7.12
C PRO A 152 -12.32 20.74 -7.01
N ASP A 153 -12.72 20.16 -8.14
CA ASP A 153 -13.61 19.00 -8.22
C ASP A 153 -12.84 17.66 -8.30
N GLU A 154 -11.51 17.68 -8.37
CA GLU A 154 -10.66 16.50 -8.51
C GLU A 154 -10.07 16.08 -7.16
N ALA A 155 -10.49 14.90 -6.68
CA ALA A 155 -9.97 14.31 -5.44
C ALA A 155 -8.72 13.44 -5.67
N THR A 156 -8.38 13.15 -6.92
CA THR A 156 -7.27 12.27 -7.31
C THR A 156 -6.59 12.80 -8.56
N TYR A 157 -5.35 12.37 -8.79
CA TYR A 157 -4.60 12.67 -10.00
C TYR A 157 -4.18 11.39 -10.72
N GLN A 158 -4.48 11.30 -12.01
CA GLN A 158 -4.21 10.13 -12.82
C GLN A 158 -2.92 10.31 -13.61
N LEU A 159 -1.93 9.44 -13.35
CA LEU A 159 -0.73 9.36 -14.20
C LEU A 159 -1.09 8.84 -15.59
N SER A 160 -0.38 9.32 -16.61
CA SER A 160 -0.51 8.81 -17.97
C SER A 160 0.00 7.37 -18.07
N GLU A 161 -0.61 6.55 -18.94
CA GLU A 161 -0.18 5.16 -19.15
C GLU A 161 1.30 5.05 -19.54
N GLN A 162 1.80 5.99 -20.34
CA GLN A 162 3.21 6.03 -20.70
C GLN A 162 4.10 6.24 -19.47
N ARG A 163 3.72 7.14 -18.56
CA ARG A 163 4.49 7.38 -17.34
C ARG A 163 4.45 6.19 -16.41
N ILE A 164 3.27 5.57 -16.24
CA ILE A 164 3.09 4.34 -15.45
C ILE A 164 4.06 3.25 -15.93
N ASN A 165 4.09 2.98 -17.24
CA ASN A 165 4.98 1.97 -17.82
C ASN A 165 6.47 2.30 -17.62
N SER A 166 6.87 3.57 -17.74
CA SER A 166 8.26 3.97 -17.46
C SER A 166 8.62 3.88 -15.98
N LEU A 167 7.69 4.25 -15.09
CA LEU A 167 7.89 4.26 -13.65
C LEU A 167 8.07 2.83 -13.12
N GLU A 168 7.30 1.87 -13.64
CA GLU A 168 7.51 0.45 -13.34
C GLU A 168 8.94 -0.01 -13.64
N VAL A 169 9.53 0.44 -14.76
CA VAL A 169 10.92 0.09 -15.12
C VAL A 169 11.92 0.76 -14.17
N GLU A 170 11.71 2.01 -13.81
CA GLU A 170 12.58 2.75 -12.88
C GLU A 170 12.59 2.11 -11.47
N LEU A 171 11.42 1.68 -11.01
CA LEU A 171 11.22 1.10 -9.67
C LEU A 171 11.71 -0.34 -9.52
N ASP A 172 12.10 -1.02 -10.60
CA ASP A 172 12.72 -2.35 -10.50
C ASP A 172 14.00 -2.34 -9.65
N SER A 173 14.73 -1.22 -9.68
CA SER A 173 15.96 -1.01 -8.90
C SER A 173 15.71 -0.77 -7.41
N ALA A 174 14.47 -0.47 -7.02
CA ALA A 174 14.06 -0.28 -5.64
C ALA A 174 13.96 -1.60 -4.87
N TRP A 175 13.77 -2.73 -5.56
CA TRP A 175 13.60 -4.03 -4.93
C TRP A 175 14.95 -4.71 -4.66
N GLU A 176 15.30 -4.85 -3.38
CA GLU A 176 16.53 -5.55 -2.93
C GLU A 176 16.37 -7.07 -3.03
N ASN A 177 15.16 -7.56 -2.76
CA ASN A 177 14.77 -8.95 -2.90
C ASN A 177 13.28 -9.00 -3.34
N PRO A 178 12.66 -10.18 -3.54
CA PRO A 178 11.28 -10.26 -4.01
C PRO A 178 10.20 -9.66 -3.07
N VAL A 179 10.55 -9.36 -1.81
CA VAL A 179 9.59 -8.92 -0.78
C VAL A 179 9.97 -7.62 -0.08
N THR A 180 11.20 -7.13 -0.29
CA THR A 180 11.73 -5.92 0.34
C THR A 180 12.14 -4.90 -0.71
N ALA A 181 11.52 -3.72 -0.63
CA ALA A 181 11.87 -2.56 -1.42
C ALA A 181 12.47 -1.46 -0.54
N LYS A 182 13.32 -0.63 -1.12
CA LYS A 182 13.86 0.60 -0.51
C LYS A 182 13.22 1.84 -1.16
N MET A 183 13.29 2.97 -0.46
CA MET A 183 12.96 4.27 -1.04
C MET A 183 13.94 4.58 -2.18
N VAL A 184 13.40 5.05 -3.30
CA VAL A 184 14.17 5.58 -4.41
C VAL A 184 13.62 6.94 -4.82
N GLU A 185 14.51 7.85 -5.19
CA GLU A 185 14.11 9.15 -5.71
C GLU A 185 13.75 9.04 -7.19
N VAL A 186 12.58 9.55 -7.56
CA VAL A 186 12.09 9.58 -8.94
C VAL A 186 11.49 10.96 -9.22
N LYS A 187 11.67 11.47 -10.44
CA LYS A 187 10.92 12.66 -10.89
C LYS A 187 9.51 12.27 -11.29
N LEU A 188 8.52 12.89 -10.68
CA LEU A 188 7.12 12.62 -10.95
C LEU A 188 6.33 13.92 -10.98
N ASP A 189 5.40 14.03 -11.93
CA ASP A 189 4.40 15.08 -11.91
C ASP A 189 3.22 14.63 -11.04
N LEU A 190 2.98 15.39 -9.98
CA LEU A 190 1.85 15.19 -9.06
C LEU A 190 0.70 16.17 -9.36
N GLY A 191 0.64 16.74 -10.56
CA GLY A 191 -0.31 17.76 -11.00
C GLY A 191 0.22 19.20 -10.93
N GLY A 192 1.36 19.41 -10.27
CA GLY A 192 2.02 20.72 -10.13
C GLY A 192 3.27 20.90 -10.98
N GLY A 193 3.58 19.94 -11.86
CA GLY A 193 4.83 19.84 -12.59
C GLY A 193 5.78 18.79 -12.01
N GLU A 194 6.85 18.47 -12.75
CA GLU A 194 7.82 17.46 -12.34
C GLU A 194 8.62 17.88 -11.09
N ILE A 195 8.50 17.09 -10.03
CA ILE A 195 9.22 17.28 -8.77
C ILE A 195 9.96 15.99 -8.37
N PRO A 196 11.07 16.08 -7.62
CA PRO A 196 11.70 14.89 -7.05
C PRO A 196 10.85 14.34 -5.90
N VAL A 197 10.44 13.09 -6.02
CA VAL A 197 9.59 12.38 -5.07
C VAL A 197 10.30 11.10 -4.63
N GLN A 198 10.26 10.82 -3.33
CA GLN A 198 10.73 9.56 -2.78
C GLN A 198 9.62 8.53 -2.91
N VAL A 199 9.90 7.43 -3.59
CA VAL A 199 8.93 6.41 -3.94
C VAL A 199 9.30 5.09 -3.29
N LEU A 200 8.34 4.45 -2.64
CA LEU A 200 8.43 3.07 -2.17
C LEU A 200 7.36 2.22 -2.84
N PRO A 201 7.74 1.29 -3.74
CA PRO A 201 6.80 0.34 -4.31
C PRO A 201 6.40 -0.73 -3.28
N LYS A 202 5.15 -1.18 -3.39
CA LYS A 202 4.57 -2.26 -2.60
C LYS A 202 4.36 -3.51 -3.47
N LEU A 203 4.17 -4.66 -2.82
CA LEU A 203 3.99 -5.97 -3.45
C LEU A 203 2.73 -6.03 -4.31
N ASN A 204 1.68 -5.33 -3.90
CA ASN A 204 0.41 -5.25 -4.60
C ASN A 204 0.40 -4.26 -5.79
N GLY A 205 1.54 -3.63 -6.11
CA GLY A 205 1.67 -2.64 -7.18
C GLY A 205 1.30 -1.21 -6.78
N GLU A 206 0.80 -0.99 -5.57
CA GLU A 206 0.64 0.36 -5.01
C GLU A 206 2.01 0.96 -4.67
N MET A 207 2.05 2.28 -4.52
CA MET A 207 3.26 3.01 -4.17
C MET A 207 2.97 4.02 -3.06
N ILE A 208 3.95 4.22 -2.19
CA ILE A 208 3.97 5.33 -1.26
C ILE A 208 4.89 6.39 -1.83
N LEU A 209 4.40 7.61 -1.92
CA LEU A 209 5.09 8.75 -2.47
C LEU A 209 5.29 9.78 -1.36
N LEU A 210 6.52 10.19 -1.15
CA LEU A 210 6.88 11.20 -0.16
C LEU A 210 7.54 12.39 -0.84
N TYR A 211 6.96 13.55 -0.64
CA TYR A 211 7.52 14.81 -1.09
C TYR A 211 7.78 15.72 0.11
N GLN A 212 9.00 16.19 0.23
CA GLN A 212 9.37 17.14 1.28
C GLN A 212 9.03 18.55 0.80
N VAL A 213 8.05 19.19 1.43
CA VAL A 213 7.62 20.54 1.08
C VAL A 213 8.66 21.54 1.59
N PRO A 214 9.35 22.26 0.71
CA PRO A 214 10.28 23.31 1.12
C PRO A 214 9.48 24.45 1.74
N GLY A 215 9.80 24.83 2.98
CA GLY A 215 9.24 26.03 3.61
C GLY A 215 7.72 26.01 3.77
N ALA A 216 7.18 24.96 4.40
CA ALA A 216 5.80 25.04 4.90
C ALA A 216 5.80 25.92 6.17
N ASP A 217 5.72 27.23 5.94
CA ASP A 217 5.50 28.34 6.87
C ASP A 217 5.86 28.07 8.33
N THR A 218 7.05 28.55 8.72
CA THR A 218 7.35 28.87 10.13
C THR A 218 6.22 29.69 10.76
N ASP A 219 5.53 30.54 9.99
CA ASP A 219 4.41 31.34 10.50
C ASP A 219 3.17 30.49 10.82
N THR A 220 2.82 29.49 10.01
CA THR A 220 1.64 28.64 10.29
C THR A 220 1.93 27.66 11.42
N GLU A 221 3.14 27.09 11.48
CA GLU A 221 3.53 26.18 12.56
C GLU A 221 3.77 26.93 13.89
N GLU A 222 4.32 28.15 13.87
CA GLU A 222 4.37 29.04 15.04
C GLU A 222 2.97 29.49 15.46
N ALA A 223 2.11 29.89 14.52
CA ALA A 223 0.75 30.34 14.83
C ALA A 223 -0.11 29.18 15.36
N MET A 224 0.09 27.95 14.87
CA MET A 224 -0.53 26.73 15.39
C MET A 224 0.16 26.16 16.64
N SER A 225 1.40 26.59 16.95
CA SER A 225 2.14 26.20 18.17
C SER A 225 1.47 26.73 19.44
N ILE A 226 0.64 27.78 19.31
CA ILE A 226 -0.17 28.30 20.41
C ILE A 226 -1.04 27.20 21.04
N LEU A 227 -1.46 26.20 20.23
CA LEU A 227 -2.20 25.03 20.71
C LEU A 227 -1.27 23.83 20.89
N THR A 228 -1.47 23.08 21.97
CA THR A 228 -0.83 21.76 22.11
C THR A 228 -1.33 20.79 21.04
N ARG A 229 -0.56 19.74 20.74
CA ARG A 229 -0.96 18.67 19.82
C ARG A 229 -2.38 18.15 20.11
N ARG A 230 -2.68 17.86 21.38
CA ARG A 230 -3.99 17.33 21.77
C ARG A 230 -5.13 18.31 21.56
N GLN A 231 -4.86 19.60 21.75
CA GLN A 231 -5.84 20.66 21.49
C GLN A 231 -6.10 20.82 19.99
N ARG A 232 -5.07 20.66 19.14
CA ARG A 232 -5.22 20.66 17.68
C ARG A 232 -6.09 19.48 17.21
N GLU A 233 -5.77 18.27 17.67
CA GLU A 233 -6.57 17.06 17.37
C GLU A 233 -8.05 17.25 17.74
N ILE A 234 -8.34 17.88 18.89
CA ILE A 234 -9.71 18.21 19.27
C ILE A 234 -10.31 19.24 18.31
N MET A 235 -9.59 20.33 18.02
CA MET A 235 -10.09 21.38 17.13
C MET A 235 -10.33 20.90 15.70
N ASP A 236 -9.59 19.92 15.20
CA ASP A 236 -9.84 19.30 13.88
C ASP A 236 -11.23 18.67 13.82
N TRP A 237 -11.59 17.83 14.79
CA TRP A 237 -12.93 17.22 14.85
C TRP A 237 -14.04 18.25 15.05
N ILE A 238 -13.76 19.29 15.84
CA ILE A 238 -14.72 20.37 16.11
C ILE A 238 -14.96 21.20 14.85
N ALA A 239 -13.91 21.45 14.05
CA ALA A 239 -13.99 22.15 12.76
C ALA A 239 -14.74 21.34 11.70
N GLU A 240 -14.68 20.01 11.78
CA GLU A 240 -15.51 19.09 10.97
C GLU A 240 -16.97 18.99 11.47
N GLY A 241 -17.35 19.76 12.50
CA GLY A 241 -18.72 19.83 13.00
C GLY A 241 -19.07 18.77 14.06
N LYS A 242 -18.11 17.97 14.53
CA LYS A 242 -18.35 16.96 15.57
C LYS A 242 -18.63 17.60 16.93
N THR A 243 -19.60 17.08 17.65
CA THR A 243 -19.86 17.43 19.05
C THR A 243 -18.72 16.96 19.97
N SER A 244 -18.63 17.53 21.18
CA SER A 244 -17.62 17.10 22.17
C SER A 244 -17.77 15.62 22.56
N ALA A 245 -18.98 15.08 22.52
CA ALA A 245 -19.25 13.67 22.78
C ALA A 245 -18.74 12.77 21.65
N GLU A 246 -18.96 13.16 20.39
CA GLU A 246 -18.44 12.43 19.23
C GLU A 246 -16.91 12.50 19.16
N ALA A 247 -16.33 13.68 19.35
CA ALA A 247 -14.87 13.85 19.41
C ALA A 247 -14.25 13.03 20.55
N ALA A 248 -14.92 12.95 21.70
CA ALA A 248 -14.48 12.12 22.82
C ALA A 248 -14.43 10.64 22.49
N ILE A 249 -15.46 10.12 21.80
CA ILE A 249 -15.51 8.74 21.31
C ILE A 249 -14.34 8.49 20.34
N ILE A 250 -14.14 9.36 19.36
CA ILE A 250 -13.09 9.23 18.35
C ILE A 250 -11.69 9.25 18.98
N LEU A 251 -11.48 10.13 19.95
CA LEU A 251 -10.18 10.37 20.58
C LEU A 251 -9.90 9.47 21.80
N GLY A 252 -10.84 8.60 22.19
CA GLY A 252 -10.68 7.68 23.32
C GLY A 252 -10.57 8.38 24.69
N ILE A 253 -11.24 9.53 24.88
CA ILE A 253 -11.24 10.29 26.14
C ILE A 253 -12.66 10.62 26.57
N SER A 254 -12.84 11.17 27.77
CA SER A 254 -14.18 11.56 28.23
C SER A 254 -14.65 12.87 27.56
N PRO A 255 -15.97 13.07 27.34
CA PRO A 255 -16.52 14.35 26.85
C PRO A 255 -16.10 15.54 27.72
N ARG A 256 -16.04 15.33 29.04
CA ARG A 256 -15.57 16.33 30.01
C ARG A 256 -14.08 16.69 29.79
N THR A 257 -13.26 15.74 29.36
CA THR A 257 -11.86 15.99 29.01
C THR A 257 -11.76 16.84 27.75
N VAL A 258 -12.62 16.59 26.75
CA VAL A 258 -12.70 17.40 25.53
C VAL A 258 -13.10 18.84 25.85
N GLU A 259 -14.14 19.03 26.67
CA GLU A 259 -14.58 20.36 27.11
C GLU A 259 -13.46 21.12 27.83
N LYS A 260 -12.74 20.46 28.75
CA LYS A 260 -11.60 21.07 29.44
C LYS A 260 -10.49 21.50 28.48
N HIS A 261 -10.22 20.71 27.44
CA HIS A 261 -9.27 21.12 26.40
C HIS A 261 -9.78 22.31 25.59
N LEU A 262 -11.07 22.35 25.27
CA LEU A 262 -11.70 23.47 24.56
C LEU A 262 -11.65 24.78 25.36
N GLU A 263 -11.89 24.74 26.68
CA GLU A 263 -11.71 25.91 27.55
C GLU A 263 -10.29 26.46 27.46
N ALA A 264 -9.28 25.58 27.51
CA ALA A 264 -7.90 25.98 27.34
C ALA A 264 -7.59 26.48 25.92
N VAL A 265 -8.24 25.95 24.89
CA VAL A 265 -8.15 26.47 23.51
C VAL A 265 -8.71 27.89 23.45
N PHE A 266 -9.87 28.14 24.05
CA PHE A 266 -10.52 29.47 24.03
C PHE A 266 -9.61 30.53 24.64
N GLN A 267 -9.01 30.22 25.79
CA GLN A 267 -8.04 31.10 26.43
C GLN A 267 -6.81 31.36 25.55
N ARG A 268 -6.27 30.33 24.91
CA ARG A 268 -5.07 30.47 24.06
C ARG A 268 -5.34 31.17 22.73
N LEU A 269 -6.54 31.03 22.18
CA LEU A 269 -6.95 31.73 20.96
C LEU A 269 -7.52 33.12 21.22
N GLY A 270 -7.73 33.52 22.48
CA GLY A 270 -8.27 34.83 22.85
C GLY A 270 -9.74 35.01 22.45
N VAL A 271 -10.53 33.94 22.51
CA VAL A 271 -11.93 33.91 22.07
C VAL A 271 -12.84 33.40 23.18
N GLU A 272 -14.11 33.79 23.14
CA GLU A 272 -15.06 33.50 24.23
C GLU A 272 -15.97 32.31 23.96
N ASN A 273 -16.08 31.87 22.71
CA ASN A 273 -17.00 30.80 22.34
C ASN A 273 -16.45 29.89 21.24
N ARG A 274 -17.08 28.71 21.15
CA ARG A 274 -16.72 27.63 20.24
C ARG A 274 -16.70 28.05 18.77
N ILE A 275 -17.66 28.87 18.33
CA ILE A 275 -17.75 29.30 16.93
C ILE A 275 -16.57 30.23 16.60
N ALA A 276 -16.27 31.17 17.49
CA ALA A 276 -15.12 32.05 17.36
C ALA A 276 -13.80 31.28 17.39
N ALA A 277 -13.66 30.27 18.25
CA ALA A 277 -12.51 29.39 18.29
C ALA A 277 -12.34 28.58 17.01
N MET A 278 -13.43 28.04 16.47
CA MET A 278 -13.42 27.30 15.21
C MET A 278 -13.00 28.21 14.05
N ARG A 279 -13.57 29.42 13.97
CA ARG A 279 -13.18 30.40 12.96
C ARG A 279 -11.71 30.77 13.06
N ARG A 280 -11.24 31.14 14.26
CA ARG A 280 -9.84 31.50 14.49
C ARG A 280 -8.89 30.35 14.18
N TYR A 281 -9.26 29.12 14.52
CA TYR A 281 -8.49 27.93 14.21
C TYR A 281 -8.39 27.67 12.69
N LEU A 282 -9.49 27.87 11.95
CA LEU A 282 -9.50 27.76 10.50
C LEU A 282 -8.68 28.87 9.83
N ASP A 283 -8.74 30.10 10.35
CA ASP A 283 -7.92 31.22 9.88
C ASP A 283 -6.43 30.91 10.08
N LEU A 284 -6.04 30.42 11.27
CA LEU A 284 -4.68 29.96 11.58
C LEU A 284 -4.24 28.82 10.65
N ARG A 285 -5.14 27.89 10.33
CA ARG A 285 -4.85 26.76 9.43
C ARG A 285 -4.72 27.19 7.97
N ARG A 286 -5.32 28.32 7.59
CA ARG A 286 -5.27 28.94 6.26
C ARG A 286 -4.15 29.97 6.10
N GLY A 287 -3.46 30.34 7.18
CA GLY A 287 -2.41 31.36 7.18
C GLY A 287 -2.92 32.80 7.01
N VAL A 288 -4.14 33.10 7.49
CA VAL A 288 -4.79 34.43 7.38
C VAL A 288 -4.94 35.13 8.74
#